data_AF-A0A317Z7T2-F1
#
_entry.id   AF-A0A317Z7T2-F1
#
_cell.length_a   1.000
_cell.length_b   1.000
_cell.length_c   1.000
_cell.angle_alpha   90.00
_cell.angle_beta   90.00
_cell.angle_gamma   90.00
#
_symmetry.space_group_name_H-M   'P 1'
#
loop_
_entity.id
_entity.type
_entity.pdbx_description
1 polymer ?
#
loop_
_entity_poly.entity_id
_entity_poly.type
_entity_poly.pdbx_seq_one_letter_code
_entity_poly.pdbx_strand_id
1 'polypeptide(L)'
;MKKLSVLFMAIAAFVVVLAACGKGNNESDNKKIVVAATPTPHGQVAKKAGEIMKKKGYEVEIREVNDYKIPNKLLDKGDVDAN
;
A
#
# COMPACT_ATOMS: atom_id res chain seq x y z
N MET A 1 -42.85 -13.77 -23.31
CA MET A 1 -41.88 -12.79 -23.86
C MET A 1 -41.56 -11.65 -22.90
N LYS A 2 -42.56 -10.97 -22.29
CA LYS A 2 -42.32 -9.87 -21.32
C LYS A 2 -41.49 -10.27 -20.10
N LYS A 3 -41.74 -11.46 -19.51
CA LYS A 3 -40.99 -12.00 -18.35
C LYS A 3 -39.52 -12.31 -18.67
N LEU A 4 -39.25 -12.74 -19.91
CA LEU A 4 -37.90 -13.06 -20.38
C LEU A 4 -37.11 -11.78 -20.70
N SER A 5 -37.77 -10.74 -21.19
CA SER A 5 -37.19 -9.41 -21.42
C SER A 5 -36.82 -8.70 -20.11
N VAL A 6 -37.64 -8.83 -19.06
CA VAL A 6 -37.33 -8.29 -17.72
C VAL A 6 -36.13 -8.99 -17.08
N LEU A 7 -36.04 -10.32 -17.23
CA LEU A 7 -34.91 -11.10 -16.69
C LEU A 7 -33.58 -10.71 -17.38
N PHE A 8 -33.60 -10.50 -18.69
CA PHE A 8 -32.42 -10.07 -19.44
C PHE A 8 -31.93 -8.68 -19.01
N MET A 9 -32.85 -7.77 -18.73
CA MET A 9 -32.53 -6.40 -18.30
C MET A 9 -31.95 -6.36 -16.87
N ALA A 10 -32.42 -7.24 -15.98
CA ALA A 10 -31.88 -7.38 -14.64
C ALA A 10 -30.43 -7.94 -14.66
N ILE A 11 -30.16 -8.93 -15.52
CA ILE A 11 -28.82 -9.51 -15.68
C ILE A 11 -27.85 -8.47 -16.26
N ALA A 12 -28.28 -7.70 -17.27
CA ALA A 12 -27.47 -6.64 -17.85
C ALA A 12 -27.10 -5.55 -16.82
N ALA A 13 -28.07 -5.14 -15.99
CA ALA A 13 -27.81 -4.19 -14.90
C ALA A 13 -26.82 -4.74 -13.87
N PHE A 14 -26.91 -6.03 -13.54
CA PHE A 14 -26.01 -6.69 -12.60
C PHE A 14 -24.57 -6.75 -13.14
N VAL A 15 -24.38 -7.06 -14.42
CA VAL A 15 -23.06 -7.07 -15.07
C VAL A 15 -22.40 -5.69 -15.06
N VAL A 16 -23.18 -4.61 -15.25
CA VAL A 16 -22.67 -3.22 -15.19
C VAL A 16 -22.23 -2.86 -13.77
N VAL A 17 -22.96 -3.29 -12.74
CA VAL A 17 -22.57 -3.08 -11.33
C VAL A 17 -21.29 -3.84 -10.98
N LEU A 18 -21.13 -5.09 -11.46
CA LEU A 18 -19.89 -5.85 -11.26
C LEU A 18 -18.69 -5.23 -11.99
N ALA A 19 -18.89 -4.70 -13.20
CA ALA A 19 -17.83 -4.01 -13.94
C ALA A 19 -17.36 -2.72 -13.25
N ALA A 20 -18.25 -2.02 -12.53
CA ALA A 20 -17.92 -0.81 -11.78
C ALA A 20 -17.06 -1.09 -10.53
N CYS A 21 -17.22 -2.25 -9.89
CA CYS A 21 -16.34 -2.70 -8.79
C CYS A 21 -14.97 -3.21 -9.29
N GLY A 22 -14.83 -3.51 -10.58
CA GLY A 22 -13.55 -3.94 -11.19
C GLY A 22 -12.61 -2.80 -11.53
N LYS A 23 -13.06 -1.54 -11.47
CA LYS A 23 -12.19 -0.37 -11.61
C LYS A 23 -11.53 -0.07 -10.27
N GLY A 24 -10.68 -1.02 -9.85
CA GLY A 24 -9.77 -0.84 -8.73
C GLY A 24 -9.01 0.45 -8.93
N ASN A 25 -9.00 1.27 -7.88
CA ASN A 25 -8.22 2.48 -7.75
C ASN A 25 -6.89 2.34 -8.51
N ASN A 26 -6.73 3.08 -9.61
CA ASN A 26 -5.41 3.51 -10.07
C ASN A 26 -4.92 4.58 -9.08
N GLU A 27 -4.77 4.17 -7.82
CA GLU A 27 -3.94 4.87 -6.86
C GLU A 27 -2.55 4.64 -7.40
N SER A 28 -2.01 5.67 -8.06
CA SER A 28 -0.63 5.72 -8.54
C SER A 28 0.25 5.00 -7.55
N ASP A 29 0.79 3.83 -7.94
CA ASP A 29 1.59 2.96 -7.07
C ASP A 29 2.53 3.83 -6.23
N ASN A 30 2.18 4.10 -4.97
CA ASN A 30 3.02 4.92 -4.12
C ASN A 30 4.14 4.00 -3.66
N LYS A 31 5.21 3.94 -4.47
CA LYS A 31 6.34 3.04 -4.22
C LYS A 31 7.30 3.60 -3.18
N LYS A 32 6.91 4.65 -2.46
CA LYS A 32 7.67 5.19 -1.33
C LYS A 32 7.28 4.48 -0.04
N ILE A 33 8.28 4.08 0.75
CA ILE A 33 8.12 3.44 2.05
C ILE A 33 9.06 4.14 3.03
N VAL A 34 8.54 4.64 4.15
CA VAL A 34 9.31 5.25 5.24
C VAL A 34 9.41 4.26 6.39
N VAL A 35 10.64 3.90 6.78
CA VAL A 35 10.91 2.95 7.86
C VAL A 35 11.62 3.67 9.01
N ALA A 36 11.04 3.64 10.21
CA ALA A 36 11.74 4.05 11.42
C ALA A 36 12.68 2.94 11.88
N ALA A 37 13.95 3.23 12.15
CA ALA A 37 14.89 2.22 12.65
C ALA A 37 15.96 2.84 13.54
N THR A 38 16.53 2.07 14.47
CA THR A 38 17.74 2.52 15.18
C THR A 38 18.93 2.52 14.23
N PRO A 39 19.91 3.44 14.36
CA PRO A 39 21.02 3.54 13.40
C PRO A 39 21.76 2.21 13.18
N THR A 40 22.05 1.50 14.27
CA THR A 40 22.71 0.19 14.25
C THR A 40 21.96 -0.79 15.16
N PRO A 41 21.87 -2.08 14.79
CA PRO A 41 22.17 -2.64 13.47
C PRO A 41 21.06 -2.42 12.44
N HIS A 42 19.84 -2.10 12.88
CA HIS A 42 18.64 -2.15 12.04
C HIS A 42 18.67 -1.17 10.87
N GLY A 43 19.05 0.08 11.10
CA GLY A 43 19.16 1.11 10.06
C GLY A 43 20.15 0.76 8.97
N GLN A 44 21.27 0.11 9.30
CA GLN A 44 22.24 -0.38 8.32
C GLN A 44 21.64 -1.48 7.44
N VAL A 45 20.97 -2.46 8.04
CA VAL A 45 20.29 -3.54 7.30
C VAL A 45 19.17 -2.99 6.43
N ALA A 46 18.36 -2.08 6.96
CA ALA A 46 17.25 -1.45 6.25
C ALA A 46 17.74 -0.58 5.08
N LYS A 47 18.85 0.16 5.23
CA LYS A 47 19.51 0.88 4.12
C LYS A 47 19.92 -0.07 3.00
N LYS A 48 20.51 -1.23 3.33
CA LYS A 48 20.87 -2.24 2.32
C LYS A 48 19.65 -2.90 1.65
N ALA A 49 18.60 -3.17 2.42
CA ALA A 49 17.34 -3.63 1.85
C ALA A 49 16.74 -2.58 0.90
N GLY A 50 16.79 -1.29 1.27
CA GLY A 50 16.35 -0.17 0.44
C GLY A 50 17.10 -0.07 -0.89
N GLU A 51 18.43 -0.25 -0.88
CA GLU A 51 19.24 -0.30 -2.11
C GLU A 51 18.78 -1.42 -3.07
N ILE A 52 18.40 -2.59 -2.54
CA ILE A 52 17.87 -3.71 -3.33
C ILE A 52 16.46 -3.39 -3.85
N MET A 53 15.63 -2.78 -3.01
CA MET A 53 14.24 -2.43 -3.34
C MET A 53 14.13 -1.33 -4.41
N LYS A 54 15.13 -0.45 -4.54
CA LYS A 54 15.24 0.49 -5.68
C LYS A 54 15.19 -0.22 -7.03
N LYS A 55 15.81 -1.41 -7.15
CA LYS A 55 15.77 -2.21 -8.40
C LYS A 55 14.37 -2.75 -8.71
N LYS A 56 13.49 -2.81 -7.70
CA LYS A 56 12.08 -3.20 -7.83
C LYS A 56 11.14 -2.00 -8.00
N GLY A 57 11.69 -0.80 -8.14
CA GLY A 57 10.94 0.44 -8.30
C GLY A 57 10.47 1.09 -7.00
N TYR A 58 10.94 0.62 -5.84
CA TYR A 58 10.58 1.21 -4.55
C TYR A 58 11.63 2.20 -4.04
N GLU A 59 11.17 3.30 -3.47
CA GLU A 59 11.98 4.25 -2.71
C GLU A 59 11.79 3.98 -1.22
N VAL A 60 12.85 3.51 -0.55
CA VAL A 60 12.82 3.28 0.89
C VAL A 60 13.59 4.39 1.60
N GLU A 61 12.88 5.20 2.39
CA GLU A 61 13.42 6.24 3.26
C GLU A 61 13.62 5.68 4.67
N ILE A 62 14.82 5.83 5.23
CA ILE A 62 15.12 5.37 6.59
C ILE A 62 15.13 6.56 7.53
N ARG A 63 14.17 6.61 8.46
CA ARG A 63 14.11 7.59 9.55
C ARG A 63 14.84 7.01 10.76
N GLU A 64 16.08 7.45 10.96
CA GLU A 64 16.86 7.00 12.11
C GLU A 64 16.36 7.62 13.41
N VAL A 65 16.20 6.77 14.44
CA VAL A 65 15.67 7.15 15.76
C VAL A 65 16.52 6.51 16.85
N ASN A 66 16.92 7.31 17.84
CA ASN A 66 17.86 6.90 18.90
C ASN A 66 17.16 6.38 20.17
N ASP A 67 15.90 5.97 20.08
CA ASP A 67 15.08 5.50 21.20
C ASP A 67 14.18 4.33 20.74
N TYR A 68 13.83 3.42 21.65
CA TYR A 68 13.04 2.23 21.35
C TYR A 68 11.52 2.40 21.50
N LYS A 69 11.04 3.49 22.10
CA LYS A 69 9.60 3.76 22.28
C LYS A 69 9.05 4.67 21.18
N ILE A 70 9.86 5.58 20.67
CA ILE A 70 9.49 6.49 19.57
C ILE A 70 9.01 5.74 18.31
N PRO A 71 9.69 4.67 17.82
CA PRO A 71 9.36 4.09 16.53
C PRO A 71 7.93 3.54 16.45
N ASN A 72 7.46 2.82 17.49
CA ASN A 72 6.07 2.34 17.57
C ASN A 72 5.07 3.48 17.62
N LYS A 73 5.40 4.61 18.27
CA LYS A 73 4.52 5.79 18.29
C LYS A 73 4.43 6.47 16.93
N LEU A 74 5.52 6.49 16.16
CA LEU A 74 5.52 7.02 14.80
C LEU A 74 4.67 6.15 13.89
N LEU A 75 4.79 4.82 14.02
CA LEU A 75 3.99 3.87 13.25
C LEU A 75 2.50 3.99 13.59
N ASP A 76 2.16 4.04 14.88
CA ASP A 76 0.77 4.20 15.35
C ASP A 76 0.10 5.50 14.85
N LYS A 77 0.89 6.57 14.70
CA LYS A 77 0.42 7.84 14.13
C LYS A 77 0.35 7.87 12.61
N GLY A 78 0.93 6.88 11.93
CA GLY A 78 1.09 6.88 10.47
C GLY A 78 2.18 7.83 9.98
N ASP A 79 3.10 8.27 10.84
CA ASP A 79 4.23 9.13 10.46
C ASP A 79 5.32 8.35 9.68
N VAL A 80 5.28 7.02 9.77
CA VAL A 80 6.12 6.05 9.06
C VAL A 80 5.27 4.83 8.68
N ASP A 81 5.69 4.09 7.66
CA ASP A 81 4.98 2.91 7.15
C ASP A 81 5.38 1.61 7.87
N ALA A 82 6.59 1.59 8.46
CA ALA A 82 7.11 0.46 9.22
C ALA A 82 8.11 0.90 10.31
N ASN A 83 8.33 0.00 11.28
CA ASN A 83 9.37 0.05 12.30
C ASN A 83 9.97 -1.33 12.52
#